data_AF-A0A2G2N090-F1
#
_entry.id   AF-A0A2G2N090-F1
#
_cell.length_a   1.000
_cell.length_b   1.000
_cell.length_c   1.000
_cell.angle_alpha   90.00
_cell.angle_beta   90.00
_cell.angle_gamma   90.00
#
_symmetry.space_group_name_H-M   'P 1'
#
loop_
_entity.id
_entity.type
_entity.pdbx_description
1 polymer ?
#
loop_
_entity_poly.entity_id
_entity_poly.type
_entity_poly.pdbx_seq_one_letter_code
_entity_poly.pdbx_strand_id
1 'polypeptide(L)'
;MKKHHFISITLIISGLALNPLIANTTVKRATQTQSTNHTISASIASILHHRGIDEETAEEISNNLLEEDETLLAMMQNLEEVCSIVSREEVLEYLSTAALHRQNVRFDSYDQLIAMVSKIKQTSLDTKTLQNLRDVAKKNALLVG
;
A
#
# COMPACT_ATOMS: atom_id res chain seq x y z
N MET A 1 37.15 -24.81 -49.18
CA MET A 1 37.45 -24.14 -47.89
C MET A 1 36.12 -23.93 -47.16
N LYS A 2 35.92 -24.58 -46.00
CA LYS A 2 34.62 -24.66 -45.29
C LYS A 2 34.50 -23.50 -44.29
N LYS A 3 33.39 -22.77 -44.32
CA LYS A 3 33.06 -21.69 -43.36
C LYS A 3 32.41 -22.32 -42.12
N HIS A 4 33.03 -22.14 -40.96
CA HIS A 4 32.49 -22.57 -39.67
C HIS A 4 31.63 -21.45 -39.08
N HIS A 5 30.35 -21.73 -38.80
CA HIS A 5 29.48 -20.85 -38.03
C HIS A 5 29.61 -21.24 -36.56
N PHE A 6 30.13 -20.34 -35.73
CA PHE A 6 30.12 -20.49 -34.27
C PHE A 6 28.73 -20.08 -33.77
N ILE A 7 28.00 -21.03 -33.18
CA ILE A 7 26.81 -20.75 -32.38
C ILE A 7 27.24 -20.86 -30.92
N SER A 8 27.34 -19.72 -30.25
CA SER A 8 27.58 -19.66 -28.81
C SER A 8 26.25 -19.71 -28.08
N ILE A 9 25.97 -20.81 -27.37
CA ILE A 9 24.80 -20.94 -26.48
C ILE A 9 25.27 -20.58 -25.07
N THR A 10 24.88 -19.40 -24.59
CA THR A 10 25.13 -18.98 -23.21
C THR A 10 23.96 -19.43 -22.34
N LEU A 11 24.18 -20.45 -21.51
CA LEU A 11 23.19 -20.98 -20.58
C LEU A 11 23.41 -20.32 -19.22
N ILE A 12 22.56 -19.35 -18.88
CA ILE A 12 22.60 -18.65 -17.60
C ILE A 12 21.86 -19.50 -16.56
N ILE A 13 22.62 -20.23 -15.74
CA ILE A 13 22.12 -20.89 -14.54
C ILE A 13 22.44 -19.97 -13.37
N SER A 14 21.49 -19.13 -12.98
CA SER A 14 21.60 -18.32 -11.76
C SER A 14 20.79 -19.00 -10.68
N GLY A 15 21.50 -19.67 -9.76
CA GLY A 15 20.91 -20.18 -8.53
C GLY A 15 20.34 -19.03 -7.70
N LEU A 16 19.04 -19.10 -7.39
CA LEU A 16 18.40 -18.23 -6.43
C LEU A 16 18.84 -18.63 -5.02
N ALA A 17 20.01 -18.14 -4.60
CA ALA A 17 20.31 -17.99 -3.18
C ALA A 17 19.85 -16.58 -2.77
N LEU A 18 18.58 -16.49 -2.40
CA LEU A 18 17.98 -15.28 -1.81
C LEU A 18 18.65 -14.99 -0.47
N ASN A 19 19.53 -13.98 -0.44
CA ASN A 19 19.90 -13.27 0.78
C ASN A 19 19.35 -11.83 0.64
N PRO A 20 18.25 -11.48 1.31
CA PRO A 20 17.56 -10.20 1.11
C PRO A 20 18.13 -9.13 2.04
N LEU A 21 19.43 -8.88 1.98
CA LEU A 21 20.03 -7.78 2.72
C LEU A 21 20.96 -6.97 1.82
N ILE A 22 20.45 -5.76 1.49
CA ILE A 22 21.21 -4.58 1.07
C ILE A 22 21.61 -4.55 -0.41
N ALA A 23 20.70 -4.02 -1.25
CA ALA A 23 21.06 -3.44 -2.54
C ALA A 23 20.40 -2.06 -2.69
N ASN A 24 20.89 -1.09 -1.93
CA ASN A 24 20.76 0.31 -2.30
C ASN A 24 21.66 0.53 -3.53
N THR A 25 21.08 0.56 -4.74
CA THR A 25 21.67 1.29 -5.87
C THR A 25 20.59 1.69 -6.86
N THR A 26 20.29 2.98 -6.81
CA THR A 26 19.52 3.81 -7.73
C THR A 26 19.71 3.47 -9.22
N VAL A 27 18.59 3.17 -9.89
CA VAL A 27 18.39 3.54 -11.30
C VAL A 27 17.15 4.43 -11.36
N LYS A 28 17.38 5.74 -11.23
CA LYS A 28 16.40 6.77 -11.61
C LYS A 28 16.33 6.79 -13.13
N ARG A 29 15.22 6.31 -13.71
CA ARG A 29 14.76 6.78 -15.02
C ARG A 29 13.39 7.39 -14.83
N ALA A 30 13.38 8.71 -14.87
CA ALA A 30 12.21 9.55 -14.79
C ALA A 30 11.42 9.49 -16.11
N THR A 31 10.21 8.96 -16.05
CA THR A 31 9.06 9.52 -16.78
C THR A 31 8.22 10.21 -15.72
N GLN A 32 8.64 11.44 -15.41
CA GLN A 32 7.94 12.34 -14.52
C GLN A 32 6.92 13.13 -15.35
N THR A 33 5.85 12.45 -15.69
CA THR A 33 4.53 13.00 -16.04
C THR A 33 3.64 12.45 -14.92
N GLN A 34 2.91 13.19 -14.10
CA GLN A 34 2.36 14.53 -14.19
C GLN A 34 1.76 14.80 -12.79
N SER A 35 2.12 15.90 -12.13
CA SER A 35 1.48 16.41 -10.90
C SER A 35 1.08 15.36 -9.82
N THR A 36 2.04 14.96 -8.96
CA THR A 36 1.71 14.19 -7.75
C THR A 36 1.00 15.10 -6.74
N ASN A 37 -0.31 15.28 -6.91
CA ASN A 37 -1.16 15.47 -5.74
C ASN A 37 -0.93 14.23 -4.87
N HIS A 38 -0.53 14.42 -3.61
CA HIS A 38 -0.11 13.34 -2.71
C HIS A 38 -1.33 12.59 -2.15
N THR A 39 -2.19 12.11 -3.05
CA THR A 39 -3.47 11.47 -2.74
C THR A 39 -3.25 10.05 -2.23
N ILE A 40 -4.19 9.54 -1.45
CA ILE A 40 -4.21 8.14 -1.02
C ILE A 40 -4.39 7.25 -2.25
N SER A 41 -5.24 7.64 -3.21
CA SER A 41 -5.45 6.93 -4.47
C SER A 41 -4.16 6.76 -5.29
N ALA A 42 -3.33 7.80 -5.43
CA ALA A 42 -2.07 7.72 -6.15
C ALA A 42 -1.06 6.81 -5.43
N SER A 43 -1.05 6.86 -4.09
CA SER A 43 -0.21 5.98 -3.27
C SER A 43 -0.61 4.51 -3.45
N ILE A 44 -1.91 4.22 -3.45
CA ILE A 44 -2.45 2.88 -3.69
C ILE A 44 -2.12 2.40 -5.11
N ALA A 45 -2.34 3.23 -6.14
CA ALA A 45 -2.00 2.89 -7.52
C ALA A 45 -0.51 2.56 -7.66
N SER A 46 0.37 3.36 -7.06
CA SER A 46 1.81 3.10 -7.07
C SER A 46 2.17 1.76 -6.40
N ILE A 47 1.52 1.40 -5.28
CA ILE A 47 1.74 0.12 -4.62
C ILE A 47 1.26 -1.04 -5.51
N LEU A 48 0.07 -0.92 -6.11
CA LEU A 48 -0.48 -1.94 -7.00
C LEU A 48 0.40 -2.14 -8.24
N HIS A 49 0.87 -1.05 -8.84
CA HIS A 49 1.79 -1.10 -9.97
C HIS A 49 3.10 -1.79 -9.60
N HIS A 50 3.67 -1.47 -8.43
CA HIS A 50 4.87 -2.13 -7.93
C HIS A 50 4.68 -3.65 -7.71
N ARG A 51 3.45 -4.09 -7.42
CA ARG A 51 3.07 -5.51 -7.31
C ARG A 51 2.81 -6.19 -8.67
N GLY A 52 2.98 -5.48 -9.78
CA GLY A 52 2.85 -6.02 -11.14
C GLY A 52 1.48 -5.82 -11.78
N ILE A 53 0.61 -5.00 -11.20
CA ILE A 53 -0.62 -4.56 -11.88
C ILE A 53 -0.24 -3.52 -12.95
N ASP A 54 -0.88 -3.60 -14.10
CA ASP A 54 -0.74 -2.60 -15.15
C ASP A 54 -1.09 -1.19 -14.61
N GLU A 55 -0.35 -0.16 -15.03
CA GLU A 55 -0.46 1.20 -14.48
C GLU A 55 -1.87 1.78 -14.63
N GLU A 56 -2.46 1.66 -15.82
CA GLU A 56 -3.83 2.14 -16.11
C GLU A 56 -4.85 1.38 -15.26
N THR A 57 -4.67 0.06 -15.12
CA THR A 57 -5.52 -0.78 -14.27
C THR A 57 -5.38 -0.43 -12.78
N ALA A 58 -4.16 -0.11 -12.31
CA ALA A 58 -3.89 0.25 -10.93
C ALA A 58 -4.53 1.60 -10.57
N GLU A 59 -4.49 2.56 -11.48
CA GLU A 59 -5.18 3.85 -11.36
C GLU A 59 -6.71 3.68 -11.35
N GLU A 60 -7.26 2.84 -12.23
CA GLU A 60 -8.70 2.54 -12.23
C GLU A 60 -9.15 1.93 -10.89
N ILE A 61 -8.40 0.95 -10.37
CA ILE A 61 -8.72 0.30 -9.08
C ILE A 61 -8.65 1.31 -7.93
N SER A 62 -7.62 2.16 -7.88
CA SER A 62 -7.44 3.08 -6.75
C SER A 62 -8.47 4.21 -6.75
N ASN A 63 -8.84 4.73 -7.92
CA ASN A 63 -9.85 5.78 -8.07
C ASN A 63 -11.25 5.27 -7.73
N ASN A 64 -11.57 4.02 -8.04
CA ASN A 64 -12.87 3.42 -7.72
C ASN A 64 -13.03 3.05 -6.24
N LEU A 65 -11.94 2.97 -5.48
CA LEU A 65 -12.01 2.65 -4.06
C LEU A 65 -12.49 3.84 -3.22
N LEU A 66 -12.20 5.07 -3.66
CA LEU A 66 -12.27 6.27 -2.82
C LEU A 66 -13.00 7.39 -3.55
N GLU A 67 -14.28 7.58 -3.21
CA GLU A 67 -15.04 8.76 -3.68
C GLU A 67 -14.54 10.06 -3.03
N GLU A 68 -13.89 9.98 -1.85
CA GLU A 68 -13.41 11.14 -1.08
C GLU A 68 -12.00 10.93 -0.50
N ASP A 69 -10.98 11.15 -1.32
CA ASP A 69 -9.57 10.95 -0.94
C ASP A 69 -9.12 11.83 0.23
N GLU A 70 -9.55 13.10 0.26
CA GLU A 70 -9.21 14.06 1.33
C GLU A 70 -9.82 13.67 2.69
N THR A 71 -11.07 13.20 2.69
CA THR A 71 -11.74 12.73 3.92
C THR A 71 -10.99 11.52 4.49
N LEU A 72 -10.60 10.57 3.63
CA LEU A 72 -9.80 9.42 4.06
C LEU A 72 -8.43 9.85 4.57
N LEU A 73 -7.75 10.79 3.90
CA LEU A 73 -6.46 11.31 4.34
C LEU A 73 -6.56 11.88 5.77
N ALA A 74 -7.59 12.69 6.05
CA ALA A 74 -7.84 13.23 7.38
C ALA A 74 -8.12 12.12 8.42
N MET A 75 -8.87 11.09 8.04
CA MET A 75 -9.13 9.93 8.92
C MET A 75 -7.87 9.11 9.22
N MET A 76 -6.97 8.97 8.26
CA MET A 76 -5.67 8.33 8.45
C MET A 76 -4.76 9.16 9.35
N GLN A 77 -4.75 10.49 9.21
CA GLN A 77 -4.00 11.37 10.10
C GLN A 77 -4.47 11.25 11.56
N ASN A 78 -5.77 11.13 11.80
CA ASN A 78 -6.31 10.87 13.14
C ASN A 78 -5.82 9.53 13.71
N LEU A 79 -5.70 8.50 12.87
CA LEU A 79 -5.14 7.20 13.27
C LEU A 79 -3.67 7.32 13.64
N GLU A 80 -2.87 8.01 12.82
CA GLU A 80 -1.44 8.24 13.07
C GLU A 80 -1.19 9.04 14.36
N GLU A 81 -2.00 10.06 14.63
CA GLU A 81 -1.88 10.91 15.82
C GLU A 81 -2.20 10.15 17.12
N VAL A 82 -3.26 9.34 17.11
CA VAL A 82 -3.79 8.70 18.33
C VAL A 82 -3.25 7.28 18.53
N CYS A 83 -2.90 6.58 17.45
CA CYS A 83 -2.53 5.17 17.47
C CYS A 83 -1.24 4.90 16.69
N SER A 84 -0.09 5.14 17.33
CA SER A 84 1.24 4.95 16.74
C SER A 84 1.65 3.50 16.53
N ILE A 85 0.77 2.52 16.75
CA ILE A 85 1.12 1.11 16.59
C ILE A 85 1.28 0.78 15.10
N VAL A 86 0.48 1.37 14.22
CA VAL A 86 0.54 1.20 12.76
C VAL A 86 1.17 2.41 12.09
N SER A 87 2.00 2.20 11.08
CA SER A 87 2.53 3.28 10.24
C SER A 87 1.61 3.57 9.06
N ARG A 88 1.77 4.76 8.46
CA ARG A 88 1.04 5.16 7.26
C ARG A 88 1.21 4.15 6.12
N GLU A 89 2.44 3.67 5.93
CA GLU A 89 2.80 2.72 4.88
C GLU A 89 2.09 1.38 5.10
N GLU A 90 2.01 0.89 6.34
CA GLU A 90 1.29 -0.35 6.65
C GLU A 90 -0.21 -0.21 6.36
N VAL A 91 -0.79 0.96 6.65
CA VAL A 91 -2.20 1.25 6.34
C VAL A 91 -2.42 1.33 4.83
N LEU A 92 -1.53 1.98 4.07
CA LEU A 92 -1.60 2.03 2.61
C LEU A 92 -1.45 0.64 1.97
N GLU A 93 -0.59 -0.21 2.52
CA GLU A 93 -0.40 -1.59 2.08
C GLU A 93 -1.65 -2.45 2.33
N TYR A 94 -2.33 -2.19 3.46
CA TYR A 94 -3.63 -2.78 3.77
C TYR A 94 -4.74 -2.25 2.85
N LEU A 95 -4.71 -0.97 2.49
CA LEU A 95 -5.72 -0.39 1.60
C LEU A 95 -5.56 -0.86 0.16
N SER A 96 -4.33 -0.96 -0.37
CA SER A 96 -4.07 -1.54 -1.69
C SER A 96 -4.51 -3.01 -1.78
N THR A 97 -4.19 -3.76 -0.72
CA THR A 97 -4.95 -4.86 -0.12
C THR A 97 -6.43 -4.97 -0.51
N ALA A 98 -7.21 -4.17 0.22
CA ALA A 98 -8.65 -4.09 0.12
C ALA A 98 -9.12 -3.64 -1.27
N ALA A 99 -8.42 -2.70 -1.90
CA ALA A 99 -8.71 -2.17 -3.22
C ALA A 99 -8.77 -3.27 -4.28
N LEU A 100 -7.73 -4.12 -4.30
CA LEU A 100 -7.64 -5.24 -5.23
C LEU A 100 -8.81 -6.22 -5.07
N HIS A 101 -9.30 -6.38 -3.84
CA HIS A 101 -10.45 -7.23 -3.52
C HIS A 101 -11.79 -6.50 -3.55
N ARG A 102 -11.83 -5.22 -3.96
CA ARG A 102 -13.04 -4.38 -3.97
C ARG A 102 -13.74 -4.34 -2.60
N GLN A 103 -12.95 -4.38 -1.53
CA GLN A 103 -13.45 -4.31 -0.17
C GLN A 103 -13.52 -2.85 0.28
N ASN A 104 -14.70 -2.44 0.75
CA ASN A 104 -14.86 -1.13 1.36
C ASN A 104 -14.30 -1.14 2.79
N VAL A 105 -13.43 -0.18 3.11
CA VAL A 105 -12.81 -0.02 4.43
C VAL A 105 -13.30 1.28 5.04
N ARG A 106 -13.93 1.17 6.21
CA ARG A 106 -14.52 2.28 6.96
C ARG A 106 -13.65 2.64 8.16
N PHE A 107 -13.00 3.79 8.08
CA PHE A 107 -12.15 4.33 9.14
C PHE A 107 -12.94 4.99 10.28
N ASP A 108 -14.24 5.21 10.10
CA ASP A 108 -15.18 5.67 11.13
C ASP A 108 -15.76 4.52 11.96
N SER A 109 -15.54 3.26 11.55
CA SER A 109 -16.03 2.09 12.25
C SER A 109 -14.98 1.51 13.20
N TYR A 110 -15.31 1.47 14.50
CA TYR A 110 -14.45 0.89 15.52
C TYR A 110 -14.07 -0.57 15.23
N ASP A 111 -15.03 -1.40 14.85
CA ASP A 111 -14.80 -2.82 14.58
C ASP A 111 -13.89 -3.02 13.35
N GLN A 112 -14.04 -2.18 12.32
CA GLN A 112 -13.17 -2.25 11.14
C GLN A 112 -11.76 -1.76 11.43
N LEU A 113 -11.59 -0.71 12.25
CA LEU A 113 -10.27 -0.27 12.71
C LEU A 113 -9.55 -1.38 13.51
N ILE A 114 -10.25 -2.07 14.41
CA ILE A 114 -9.69 -3.24 15.12
C ILE A 114 -9.28 -4.30 14.11
N ALA A 115 -10.18 -4.69 13.20
CA ALA A 115 -9.92 -5.73 12.23
C ALA A 115 -8.72 -5.40 11.33
N MET A 116 -8.57 -4.14 10.92
CA MET A 116 -7.43 -3.65 10.16
C MET A 116 -6.14 -3.74 10.96
N VAL A 117 -6.09 -3.14 12.15
CA VAL A 117 -4.86 -3.09 12.97
C VAL A 117 -4.44 -4.49 13.41
N SER A 118 -5.38 -5.36 13.78
CA SER A 118 -5.10 -6.77 14.09
C SER A 118 -4.57 -7.53 12.87
N LYS A 119 -5.09 -7.29 11.66
CA LYS A 119 -4.56 -7.91 10.43
C LYS A 119 -3.14 -7.43 10.11
N ILE A 120 -2.87 -6.13 10.28
CA ILE A 120 -1.54 -5.56 10.05
C ILE A 120 -0.52 -6.13 11.04
N LYS A 121 -0.85 -6.13 12.34
CA LYS A 121 0.09 -6.54 13.39
C LYS A 121 0.15 -8.03 13.65
N GLN A 122 -0.84 -8.79 13.19
CA GLN A 122 -0.93 -10.24 13.39
C GLN A 122 -0.90 -10.63 14.89
N THR A 123 -1.40 -9.74 15.76
CA THR A 123 -1.41 -9.91 17.22
C THR A 123 -2.73 -9.46 17.83
N SER A 124 -3.01 -9.91 19.05
CA SER A 124 -4.10 -9.36 19.85
C SER A 124 -3.73 -7.95 20.32
N LEU A 125 -4.68 -7.03 20.23
CA LEU A 125 -4.50 -5.65 20.64
C LEU A 125 -4.69 -5.52 22.15
N ASP A 126 -3.83 -4.73 22.79
CA ASP A 126 -3.98 -4.43 24.21
C ASP A 126 -5.14 -3.43 24.46
N THR A 127 -5.57 -3.34 25.72
CA THR A 127 -6.68 -2.46 26.12
C THR A 127 -6.43 -0.99 25.78
N LYS A 128 -5.17 -0.53 25.82
CA LYS A 128 -4.81 0.85 25.49
C LYS A 128 -5.03 1.12 24.00
N THR A 129 -4.56 0.21 23.15
CA THR A 129 -4.74 0.27 21.69
C THR A 129 -6.21 0.21 21.34
N LEU A 130 -6.98 -0.69 21.97
CA LEU A 130 -8.44 -0.76 21.78
C LEU A 130 -9.15 0.53 22.18
N GLN A 131 -8.69 1.22 23.22
CA GLN A 131 -9.24 2.52 23.61
C GLN A 131 -8.85 3.61 22.60
N ASN A 132 -7.59 3.65 22.16
CA ASN A 132 -7.12 4.59 21.14
C ASN A 132 -7.92 4.44 19.84
N LEU A 133 -8.16 3.22 19.36
CA LEU A 133 -8.95 2.97 18.15
C LEU A 133 -10.41 3.40 18.30
N ARG A 134 -10.97 3.34 19.51
CA ARG A 134 -12.32 3.86 19.79
C ARG A 134 -12.35 5.38 19.65
N ASP A 135 -11.31 6.05 20.13
CA ASP A 135 -11.22 7.51 20.07
C ASP A 135 -10.96 7.98 18.63
N VAL A 136 -10.16 7.24 17.85
CA VAL A 136 -10.03 7.43 16.39
C VAL A 136 -11.37 7.30 15.68
N ALA A 137 -12.12 6.21 15.93
CA ALA A 137 -13.42 6.01 15.30
C ALA A 137 -14.39 7.17 15.60
N LYS A 138 -14.43 7.65 16.84
CA LYS A 138 -15.26 8.81 17.22
C LYS A 138 -14.83 10.08 16.49
N LYS A 139 -13.52 10.35 16.40
CA LYS A 139 -12.99 11.54 15.72
C LYS A 139 -13.30 11.48 14.21
N ASN A 140 -13.15 10.31 13.61
CA ASN A 140 -13.43 10.06 12.20
C ASN A 140 -14.92 10.13 11.87
N ALA A 141 -15.80 9.67 12.76
CA ALA A 141 -17.24 9.78 12.59
C ALA A 141 -17.73 11.24 12.48
N LEU A 142 -16.98 12.21 13.02
CA LEU A 142 -17.29 13.64 12.85
C LEU A 142 -16.94 14.18 11.46
N LEU A 143 -16.13 13.46 10.67
CA LEU A 143 -15.71 13.84 9.32
C LEU A 143 -16.66 13.30 8.25
N VAL A 144 -17.44 12.25 8.56
CA VAL A 144 -18.40 11.60 7.63
C VAL A 144 -19.83 12.12 7.85
N GLY A 145 -19.99 13.18 8.66
CA GLY A 145 -21.27 13.73 9.11
C GLY A 145 -22.16 14.26 8.00
#